data_AF-A0A537ZM49-F1
#
_entry.id   AF-A0A537ZM49-F1
#
_cell.length_a   1.000
_cell.length_b   1.000
_cell.length_c   1.000
_cell.angle_alpha   90.00
_cell.angle_beta   90.00
_cell.angle_gamma   90.00
#
_symmetry.space_group_name_H-M   'P 1'
#
loop_
_entity.id
_entity.type
_entity.pdbx_description
1 polymer ?
#
loop_
_entity_poly.entity_id
_entity_poly.type
_entity_poly.pdbx_seq_one_letter_code
_entity_poly.pdbx_strand_id
1 'polypeptide(L)'
;MAGATRLFGLPAIVENGTPPQVLTTRTAVRAFNESLPCGARLLSTRRRDRYTVATFRLTDRRGGACGAGVGDKAATAFRLRGGRIVEWLRVPIGAGEPTVPSPPRLPPRTTIS
;
A
#
# COMPACT_ATOMS: atom_id res chain seq x y z
N MET A 1 -9.19 13.65 -0.57
CA MET A 1 -9.13 12.16 -0.46
C MET A 1 -9.67 11.67 0.89
N ALA A 2 -10.97 11.83 1.18
CA ALA A 2 -11.54 11.32 2.43
C ALA A 2 -11.87 9.82 2.37
N GLY A 3 -12.20 9.29 1.18
CA GLY A 3 -12.63 7.90 0.99
C GLY A 3 -11.54 6.87 1.30
N ALA A 4 -10.39 6.95 0.62
CA ALA A 4 -9.30 5.97 0.77
C ALA A 4 -8.75 5.91 2.21
N THR A 5 -8.61 7.06 2.89
CA THR A 5 -8.12 7.15 4.27
C THR A 5 -8.95 6.33 5.26
N ARG A 6 -10.26 6.17 5.03
CA ARG A 6 -11.17 5.41 5.91
C ARG A 6 -10.98 3.90 5.80
N LEU A 7 -10.37 3.41 4.72
CA LEU A 7 -10.12 1.98 4.49
C LEU A 7 -9.01 1.42 5.40
N PHE A 8 -8.15 2.27 5.95
CA PHE A 8 -7.06 1.85 6.82
C PHE A 8 -7.53 1.60 8.26
N GLY A 9 -6.96 0.59 8.90
CA GLY A 9 -6.98 0.39 10.35
C GLY A 9 -5.79 1.10 10.96
N LEU A 10 -5.90 1.61 12.18
CA LEU A 10 -4.77 2.23 12.88
C LEU A 10 -4.33 1.33 14.05
N PRO A 11 -3.02 1.14 14.28
CA PRO A 11 -1.92 1.54 13.38
C PRO A 11 -1.92 0.73 12.06
N ALA A 12 -1.36 1.32 11.01
CA ALA A 12 -1.09 0.63 9.74
C ALA A 12 0.40 0.70 9.38
N ILE A 13 0.91 -0.34 8.74
CA ILE A 13 2.25 -0.33 8.15
C ILE A 13 2.11 -0.02 6.66
N VAL A 14 2.92 0.91 6.16
CA VAL A 14 3.00 1.22 4.72
C VAL A 14 4.43 1.10 4.22
N GLU A 15 4.60 0.61 3.00
CA GLU A 15 5.89 0.49 2.32
C GLU A 15 5.71 0.73 0.82
N ASN A 16 6.39 1.73 0.25
CA ASN A 16 6.30 2.05 -1.18
C ASN A 16 7.69 2.19 -1.82
N GLY A 17 8.49 1.12 -1.81
CA GLY A 17 9.90 1.20 -2.23
C GLY A 17 10.78 2.01 -1.28
N THR A 18 10.30 2.24 -0.06
CA THR A 18 10.97 2.91 1.06
C THR A 18 11.04 1.92 2.22
N PRO A 19 11.82 2.18 3.29
CA PRO A 19 11.65 1.43 4.53
C PRO A 19 10.19 1.48 5.05
N PRO A 20 9.71 0.43 5.75
CA PRO A 20 8.36 0.41 6.31
C PRO A 20 8.12 1.58 7.28
N GLN A 21 6.94 2.19 7.18
CA GLN A 21 6.50 3.27 8.06
C GLN A 21 5.26 2.84 8.85
N VAL A 22 5.21 3.18 10.14
CA VAL A 22 4.03 2.96 10.98
C VAL A 22 3.20 4.23 11.03
N LEU A 23 1.99 4.16 10.47
CA LEU A 23 1.03 5.25 10.47
C LEU A 23 0.05 5.06 11.65
N THR A 24 0.12 5.97 12.62
CA THR A 24 -0.71 5.92 13.84
C THR A 24 -1.89 6.90 13.82
N THR A 25 -1.92 7.84 12.86
CA THR A 25 -2.97 8.87 12.76
C THR A 25 -3.64 8.86 11.38
N ARG A 26 -4.89 9.35 11.33
CA ARG A 26 -5.61 9.52 10.05
C ARG A 26 -4.95 10.54 9.13
N THR A 27 -4.34 11.57 9.70
CA THR A 27 -3.58 12.57 8.95
C THR A 27 -2.37 11.93 8.26
N ALA A 28 -1.63 11.06 8.95
CA ALA A 28 -0.51 10.33 8.35
C ALA A 28 -0.97 9.39 7.21
N VAL A 29 -2.10 8.68 7.40
CA VAL A 29 -2.70 7.87 6.32
C VAL A 29 -3.13 8.73 5.13
N ARG A 30 -3.71 9.91 5.37
CA ARG A 30 -4.07 10.85 4.30
C ARG A 30 -2.82 11.31 3.54
N ALA A 31 -1.78 11.72 4.25
CA ALA A 31 -0.51 12.14 3.65
C ALA A 31 0.12 11.03 2.80
N PHE A 32 0.10 9.78 3.29
CA PHE A 32 0.54 8.62 2.51
C PHE A 32 -0.27 8.43 1.22
N ASN A 33 -1.61 8.50 1.28
CA ASN A 33 -2.42 8.38 0.06
C ASN A 33 -2.19 9.53 -0.93
N GLU A 34 -1.88 10.73 -0.42
CA GLU A 34 -1.58 11.93 -1.22
C GLU A 34 -0.20 11.90 -1.85
N SER A 35 0.77 11.19 -1.25
CA SER A 35 2.10 11.03 -1.84
C SER A 35 2.14 10.08 -3.02
N LEU A 36 1.09 9.28 -3.25
CA LEU A 36 1.02 8.36 -4.39
C LEU A 36 0.67 9.15 -5.67
N PRO A 37 1.63 9.29 -6.63
CA PRO A 37 1.46 10.18 -7.77
C PRO A 37 0.53 9.59 -8.84
N CYS A 38 0.38 8.26 -8.87
CA CYS A 38 -0.41 7.55 -9.85
C CYS A 38 -1.82 7.24 -9.37
N GLY A 39 -2.74 7.15 -10.33
CA GLY A 39 -4.02 6.46 -10.16
C GLY A 39 -3.80 4.96 -10.41
N ALA A 40 -4.82 4.16 -10.11
CA ALA A 40 -4.71 2.72 -10.25
C ALA A 40 -6.06 2.10 -10.63
N ARG A 41 -6.06 1.24 -11.66
CA ARG A 41 -7.17 0.37 -12.01
C ARG A 41 -6.83 -1.06 -11.65
N LEU A 42 -7.67 -1.70 -10.84
CA LEU A 42 -7.47 -3.10 -10.45
C LEU A 42 -7.53 -4.01 -11.68
N LEU A 43 -6.53 -4.89 -11.82
CA LEU A 43 -6.48 -5.93 -12.84
C LEU A 43 -6.82 -7.29 -12.27
N SER A 44 -6.26 -7.62 -11.10
CA SER A 44 -6.45 -8.93 -10.48
C SER A 44 -6.16 -8.87 -8.99
N THR A 45 -6.80 -9.77 -8.24
CA THR A 45 -6.45 -10.08 -6.86
C THR A 45 -6.10 -11.56 -6.72
N ARG A 46 -5.17 -11.87 -5.83
CA ARG A 46 -4.79 -13.24 -5.48
C ARG A 46 -4.58 -13.32 -3.97
N ARG A 47 -5.09 -14.39 -3.35
CA ARG A 47 -4.76 -14.72 -1.96
C ARG A 47 -3.37 -15.37 -1.93
N ARG A 48 -2.51 -14.91 -1.04
CA ARG A 48 -1.21 -15.50 -0.73
C ARG A 48 -0.96 -15.35 0.77
N ASP A 49 -0.96 -16.47 1.48
CA ASP A 49 -0.87 -16.51 2.94
C ASP A 49 -1.87 -15.55 3.62
N ARG A 50 -1.35 -14.62 4.44
CA ARG A 50 -2.13 -13.60 5.14
C ARG A 50 -2.48 -12.38 4.28
N TYR A 51 -2.00 -12.33 3.04
CA TYR A 51 -2.15 -11.19 2.15
C TYR A 51 -3.20 -11.44 1.06
N THR A 52 -3.89 -10.36 0.70
CA THR A 52 -4.53 -10.22 -0.60
C THR A 52 -3.61 -9.36 -1.45
N VAL A 53 -2.99 -9.96 -2.46
CA VAL A 53 -2.12 -9.25 -3.38
C VAL A 53 -2.94 -8.78 -4.57
N ALA A 54 -2.95 -7.48 -4.81
CA ALA A 54 -3.65 -6.87 -5.93
C ALA A 54 -2.65 -6.33 -6.94
N THR A 55 -2.90 -6.64 -8.20
CA THR A 55 -2.16 -6.08 -9.34
C THR A 55 -3.01 -5.00 -9.99
N PHE A 56 -2.39 -3.86 -10.26
CA PHE A 56 -3.02 -2.70 -10.85
C PHE A 56 -2.36 -2.33 -12.16
N ARG A 57 -3.14 -1.74 -13.06
CA ARG A 57 -2.65 -0.90 -14.14
C ARG A 57 -2.57 0.52 -13.59
N LEU A 58 -1.39 1.13 -13.65
CA LEU A 58 -1.21 2.51 -13.26
C LEU A 58 -1.86 3.43 -14.29
N THR A 59 -2.54 4.44 -13.79
CA THR A 59 -3.19 5.46 -14.62
C THR A 59 -2.67 6.81 -14.21
N ASP A 60 -2.89 7.80 -15.07
CA ASP A 60 -2.72 9.16 -14.62
C ASP A 60 -3.75 9.51 -13.54
N ARG A 61 -3.41 10.48 -12.71
CA ARG A 61 -4.21 10.92 -11.58
C ARG A 61 -4.42 12.41 -11.68
N ARG A 62 -5.67 12.87 -11.57
CA ARG A 62 -5.95 14.30 -11.46
C ARG A 62 -5.20 14.89 -10.26
N GLY A 63 -4.30 15.83 -10.53
CA GLY A 63 -3.44 16.48 -9.53
C GLY A 63 -2.25 15.63 -9.06
N GLY A 64 -1.98 14.50 -9.73
CA GLY A 64 -0.74 13.72 -9.58
C GLY A 64 0.16 13.88 -10.82
N ALA A 65 1.36 13.31 -10.74
CA ALA A 65 2.33 13.29 -11.84
C ALA A 65 2.91 11.88 -11.98
N CYS A 66 2.11 10.94 -12.50
CA CYS A 66 2.54 9.55 -12.65
C CYS A 66 3.65 9.39 -13.69
N GLY A 67 3.73 10.31 -14.67
CA GLY A 67 4.80 10.39 -15.66
C GLY A 67 4.89 9.12 -16.50
N ALA A 68 6.11 8.63 -16.72
CA ALA A 68 6.37 7.43 -17.50
C ALA A 68 5.74 6.15 -16.91
N GLY A 69 5.29 6.16 -15.65
CA GLY A 69 4.64 5.01 -15.02
C GLY A 69 3.19 4.79 -15.48
N VAL A 70 2.58 5.71 -16.23
CA VAL A 70 1.23 5.50 -16.78
C VAL A 70 1.25 4.31 -17.73
N GLY A 71 0.36 3.35 -17.51
CA GLY A 71 0.31 2.13 -18.30
C GLY A 71 1.11 0.97 -17.69
N ASP A 72 1.98 1.21 -16.72
CA ASP A 72 2.74 0.13 -16.09
C ASP A 72 1.88 -0.70 -15.13
N LYS A 73 2.41 -1.88 -14.77
CA LYS A 73 1.84 -2.70 -13.71
C LYS A 73 2.50 -2.38 -12.38
N ALA A 74 1.69 -2.31 -11.32
CA ALA A 74 2.16 -2.28 -9.94
C ALA A 74 1.40 -3.31 -9.11
N ALA A 75 2.04 -3.85 -8.08
CA ALA A 75 1.40 -4.79 -7.16
C ALA A 75 1.54 -4.33 -5.71
N THR A 76 0.48 -4.59 -4.95
CA THR A 76 0.40 -4.26 -3.54
C THR A 76 -0.12 -5.46 -2.76
N ALA A 77 0.61 -5.87 -1.73
CA ALA A 77 0.13 -6.82 -0.75
C ALA A 77 -0.65 -6.07 0.34
N PHE A 78 -1.92 -6.42 0.50
CA PHE A 78 -2.79 -5.91 1.55
C PHE A 78 -2.99 -6.95 2.62
N ARG A 79 -2.68 -6.62 3.88
CA ARG A 79 -3.19 -7.38 5.03
C ARG A 79 -4.44 -6.69 5.55
N LEU A 80 -5.52 -7.46 5.63
CA LEU A 80 -6.79 -6.97 6.14
C LEU A 80 -7.05 -7.51 7.55
N ARG A 81 -7.55 -6.66 8.45
CA ARG A 81 -8.06 -7.03 9.77
C ARG A 81 -9.37 -6.30 10.03
N GLY A 82 -10.46 -7.04 10.28
CA GLY A 82 -11.78 -6.45 10.49
C GLY A 82 -12.24 -5.58 9.32
N GLY A 83 -11.98 -6.01 8.08
CA GLY A 83 -12.32 -5.26 6.86
C GLY A 83 -11.45 -4.02 6.58
N ARG A 84 -10.39 -3.79 7.35
CA ARG A 84 -9.50 -2.62 7.20
C ARG A 84 -8.08 -3.00 6.83
N ILE A 85 -7.41 -2.15 6.06
CA ILE A 85 -6.01 -2.28 5.66
C ILE A 85 -5.12 -1.98 6.87
N VAL A 86 -4.37 -2.98 7.34
CA VAL A 86 -3.38 -2.82 8.43
C VAL A 86 -1.94 -2.97 7.94
N GLU A 87 -1.74 -3.52 6.75
CA GLU A 87 -0.46 -3.48 6.02
C GLU A 87 -0.75 -3.17 4.55
N TRP A 88 -0.05 -2.19 3.99
CA TRP A 88 -0.03 -1.81 2.58
C TRP A 88 1.41 -1.87 2.11
N LEU A 89 1.78 -2.87 1.32
CA LEU A 89 3.18 -3.09 0.94
C LEU A 89 3.27 -3.15 -0.58
N ARG A 90 3.99 -2.22 -1.20
CA ARG A 90 4.35 -2.35 -2.62
C ARG A 90 5.28 -3.55 -2.75
N VAL A 91 4.97 -4.42 -3.69
CA VAL A 91 5.77 -5.61 -3.96
C VAL A 91 6.26 -5.60 -5.40
N PRO A 92 7.46 -6.12 -5.67
CA PRO A 92 7.94 -6.27 -7.03
C PRO A 92 7.03 -7.23 -7.81
N ILE A 93 6.86 -6.94 -9.10
CA ILE A 93 6.30 -7.88 -10.07
C ILE A 93 7.49 -8.48 -10.79
N GLY A 94 7.75 -9.76 -10.57
CA GLY A 94 8.82 -10.51 -11.21
C GLY A 94 8.40 -11.02 -12.59
N ALA A 95 8.62 -12.30 -12.88
CA ALA A 95 8.24 -12.99 -14.11
C ALA A 95 6.70 -13.13 -14.28
N GLY A 96 5.98 -12.01 -14.27
CA GLY A 96 4.53 -11.94 -14.39
C GLY A 96 3.75 -12.04 -13.07
N GLU A 97 4.40 -12.43 -11.97
CA GLU A 97 3.75 -12.60 -10.67
C GLU A 97 4.29 -11.63 -9.59
N PRO A 98 3.41 -11.10 -8.72
CA PRO A 98 3.82 -10.42 -7.51
C PRO A 98 4.49 -11.36 -6.50
N THR A 99 5.62 -10.96 -5.94
CA THR A 99 6.24 -11.70 -4.83
C THR A 99 5.56 -11.36 -3.51
N VAL A 100 5.30 -12.36 -2.67
CA VAL A 100 4.78 -12.14 -1.31
C VAL A 100 5.90 -11.54 -0.45
N PRO A 101 5.67 -10.42 0.25
CA PRO A 101 6.70 -9.83 1.07
C PRO A 101 6.87 -10.64 2.35
N SER A 102 8.10 -10.71 2.84
CA SER A 102 8.33 -11.07 4.23
C SER A 102 7.59 -10.08 5.14
N PRO A 103 7.03 -10.54 6.28
CA PRO A 103 6.45 -9.66 7.27
C PRO A 103 7.34 -8.45 7.56
N PRO A 104 6.85 -7.20 7.42
CA PRO A 104 7.65 -6.04 7.81
C PRO A 104 7.97 -6.14 9.30
N ARG A 105 9.24 -5.94 9.66
CA ARG A 105 9.64 -5.79 11.05
C ARG A 105 9.10 -4.46 11.55
N LEU A 106 8.20 -4.51 12.54
CA LEU A 106 7.80 -3.32 13.27
C LEU A 106 9.01 -2.78 14.04
N PRO A 107 9.24 -1.46 14.07
CA PRO A 107 10.16 -0.90 15.04
C PRO A 107 9.67 -1.26 16.45
N PRO A 108 10.59 -1.52 17.41
CA PRO A 108 10.19 -1.77 18.79
C PRO A 108 9.34 -0.61 19.30
N ARG A 109 8.28 -0.91 20.06
CA ARG A 109 7.50 0.14 20.74
C ARG A 109 8.45 0.90 21.67
N THR A 110 8.65 2.18 21.41
CA THR A 110 9.29 3.06 22.40
C THR A 110 8.32 3.19 23.56
N THR A 111 8.58 2.49 24.66
CA THR A 111 7.89 2.76 25.92
C THR A 111 8.36 4.13 26.38
N ILE A 112 7.47 5.13 26.34
CA ILE A 112 7.72 6.40 27.01
C ILE A 112 7.51 6.11 28.50
N SER A 113 8.60 6.13 29.28
CA SER A 113 8.56 6.15 30.75
C SER A 113 8.09 7.51 31.26
#